data_AF-A0A923CD42-F1
#
_entry.id   AF-A0A923CD42-F1
#
_cell.length_a   1.000
_cell.length_b   1.000
_cell.length_c   1.000
_cell.angle_alpha   90.00
_cell.angle_beta   90.00
_cell.angle_gamma   90.00
#
_symmetry.space_group_name_H-M   'P 1'
#
loop_
_entity.id
_entity.type
_entity.pdbx_description
1 polymer ?
#
loop_
_entity_poly.entity_id
_entity_poly.type
_entity_poly.pdbx_seq_one_letter_code
_entity_poly.pdbx_strand_id
1 'polypeptide(L)'
;TVGLVVETTCSYFESVAFPETVELGLGVERLGTSSVTYRIGVFRQGGERAAAQGRFTHVYVARATQRPVPIPADLRAALEGLTSSGGSG
;
A
#
# COMPACT_ATOMS: atom_id res chain seq x y z
N THR A 1 17.68 -4.88 -6.37
CA THR A 1 16.82 -3.67 -6.32
C THR A 1 16.35 -3.45 -4.90
N VAL A 2 16.18 -2.20 -4.45
CA VAL A 2 15.59 -1.87 -3.15
C VAL A 2 14.37 -0.97 -3.34
N GLY A 3 13.35 -1.11 -2.50
CA GLY A 3 12.19 -0.22 -2.48
C GLY A 3 12.39 0.89 -1.44
N LEU A 4 12.29 2.14 -1.86
CA LEU A 4 12.34 3.31 -0.97
C LEU A 4 10.94 3.86 -0.76
N VAL A 5 10.58 4.13 0.50
CA VAL A 5 9.37 4.88 0.83
C VAL A 5 9.63 6.34 0.51
N VAL A 6 8.94 6.89 -0.49
CA VAL A 6 9.10 8.30 -0.91
C VAL A 6 7.96 9.19 -0.45
N GLU A 7 6.83 8.59 -0.06
CA GLU A 7 5.65 9.30 0.41
C GLU A 7 4.86 8.39 1.34
N THR A 8 4.30 8.95 2.42
CA THR A 8 3.36 8.28 3.30
C THR A 8 2.37 9.29 3.83
N THR A 9 1.08 8.95 3.80
CA THR A 9 0.00 9.71 4.42
C THR A 9 -0.89 8.75 5.20
N CYS A 10 -1.51 9.24 6.27
CA CYS A 10 -2.49 8.49 7.03
C CYS A 10 -3.53 9.44 7.60
N SER A 11 -4.80 9.08 7.42
CA SER A 11 -5.94 9.74 8.04
C SER A 11 -6.50 8.82 9.12
N TYR A 12 -6.76 9.38 10.30
CA TYR A 12 -7.31 8.66 11.45
C TYR A 12 -8.74 9.13 11.68
N PHE A 13 -9.66 8.18 11.74
CA PHE A 13 -11.09 8.43 11.87
C PHE A 13 -11.62 8.00 13.24
N GLU A 14 -11.06 6.93 13.80
CA GLU A 14 -11.46 6.39 15.11
C GLU A 14 -10.24 5.90 15.88
N SER A 15 -10.34 5.86 17.21
CA SER A 15 -9.31 5.30 18.07
C SER A 15 -9.45 3.78 18.17
N VAL A 16 -8.32 3.09 18.16
CA VAL A 16 -8.21 1.66 18.49
C VAL A 16 -7.30 1.52 19.70
N ALA A 17 -7.64 0.61 20.61
CA ALA A 17 -6.93 0.44 21.87
C ALA A 17 -6.54 -1.03 22.07
N PHE A 18 -5.40 -1.28 22.71
CA PHE A 18 -5.08 -2.63 23.19
C PHE A 18 -6.13 -3.08 24.21
N PRO A 19 -6.62 -4.34 24.19
CA PRO A 19 -6.16 -5.48 23.39
C PRO A 19 -6.99 -5.75 22.12
N GLU A 20 -7.65 -4.75 21.53
CA GLU A 20 -8.47 -4.94 20.35
C GLU A 20 -7.66 -5.51 19.18
N THR A 21 -8.28 -6.43 18.44
CA THR A 21 -7.72 -6.96 17.19
C THR A 21 -8.08 -6.03 16.04
N VAL A 22 -7.08 -5.74 15.20
CA VAL A 22 -7.24 -4.94 13.99
C VAL A 22 -7.06 -5.80 12.75
N GLU A 23 -7.85 -5.53 11.73
CA GLU A 23 -7.74 -6.12 10.40
C GLU A 23 -7.20 -5.07 9.43
N LEU A 24 -6.27 -5.49 8.56
CA LEU A 24 -5.67 -4.60 7.56
C LEU A 24 -6.14 -5.02 6.17
N GLY A 25 -6.77 -4.09 5.46
CA GLY A 25 -6.95 -4.17 4.02
C GLY A 25 -5.76 -3.54 3.32
N LEU A 26 -5.15 -4.25 2.35
CA LEU A 26 -4.09 -3.72 1.50
C LEU A 26 -4.52 -3.81 0.04
N GLY A 27 -4.31 -2.73 -0.71
CA GLY A 27 -4.52 -2.71 -2.15
C GLY A 27 -3.49 -1.83 -2.86
N VAL A 28 -3.37 -2.05 -4.17
CA VAL A 28 -2.55 -1.21 -5.05
C VAL A 28 -3.44 -0.16 -5.71
N GLU A 29 -3.20 1.10 -5.37
CA GLU A 29 -3.90 2.26 -5.96
C GLU A 29 -3.32 2.60 -7.34
N ARG A 30 -1.98 2.51 -7.48
CA ARG A 30 -1.29 2.79 -8.74
C ARG A 30 -0.06 1.91 -8.89
N LEU A 31 0.04 1.24 -10.04
CA LEU A 31 1.21 0.45 -10.42
C LEU A 31 1.91 1.07 -11.64
N GLY A 32 3.05 1.70 -11.43
CA GLY A 32 3.89 2.29 -12.48
C GLY A 32 4.95 1.32 -13.00
N THR A 33 5.96 1.87 -13.68
CA THR A 33 7.11 1.08 -14.18
C THR A 33 8.12 0.83 -13.07
N SER A 34 8.47 1.86 -12.30
CA SER A 34 9.47 1.82 -11.21
C SER A 34 8.90 2.22 -9.86
N SER A 35 7.59 2.42 -9.76
CA SER A 35 6.93 2.83 -8.52
C SER A 35 5.57 2.19 -8.34
N VAL A 36 5.16 2.06 -7.10
CA VAL A 36 3.86 1.52 -6.70
C VAL A 36 3.34 2.35 -5.53
N THR A 37 2.08 2.74 -5.61
CA THR A 37 1.35 3.40 -4.52
C THR A 37 0.36 2.40 -3.95
N TYR A 38 0.50 2.15 -2.66
CA TYR A 38 -0.38 1.29 -1.89
C TYR A 38 -1.40 2.12 -1.13
N ARG A 39 -2.56 1.52 -0.89
CA ARG A 39 -3.57 1.99 0.04
C ARG A 39 -3.77 0.94 1.13
N ILE A 40 -3.80 1.38 2.37
CA ILE A 40 -4.08 0.55 3.54
C ILE A 40 -5.37 1.06 4.19
N GLY A 41 -6.28 0.15 4.53
CA GLY A 41 -7.37 0.41 5.48
C GLY A 41 -7.11 -0.36 6.77
N VAL A 42 -7.26 0.32 7.90
CA VAL A 42 -7.19 -0.28 9.24
C VAL A 42 -8.61 -0.37 9.78
N PHE A 43 -9.06 -1.57 10.10
CA PHE A 43 -10.40 -1.85 10.59
C PHE A 43 -10.30 -2.51 11.97
N ARG A 44 -11.28 -2.28 12.83
CA ARG A 44 -11.48 -3.15 13.99
C ARG A 44 -11.96 -4.51 13.50
N GLN A 45 -11.62 -5.59 14.20
CA GLN A 45 -12.11 -6.92 13.82
C GLN A 45 -13.63 -6.94 13.69
N GLY A 46 -14.14 -7.37 12.52
CA GLY A 46 -15.57 -7.38 12.20
C GLY A 46 -16.21 -5.99 12.01
N GLY A 47 -15.43 -4.91 12.01
CA GLY A 47 -15.89 -3.55 11.78
C GLY A 47 -16.00 -3.22 10.30
N GLU A 48 -17.12 -2.61 9.90
CA GLU A 48 -17.36 -2.22 8.49
C GLU A 48 -16.65 -0.92 8.10
N ARG A 49 -16.24 -0.11 9.08
CA ARG A 49 -15.61 1.20 8.88
C ARG A 49 -14.14 1.15 9.21
N ALA A 50 -13.35 1.86 8.40
CA ALA A 50 -11.93 2.02 8.67
C ALA A 50 -11.75 2.98 9.87
N ALA A 51 -10.98 2.54 10.86
CA ALA A 51 -10.47 3.39 11.94
C ALA A 51 -9.35 4.32 11.44
N ALA A 52 -8.58 3.88 10.45
CA ALA A 52 -7.60 4.71 9.76
C ALA A 52 -7.42 4.27 8.31
N GLN A 53 -7.03 5.20 7.44
CA GLN A 53 -6.66 4.92 6.05
C GLN A 53 -5.29 5.50 5.75
N GLY A 54 -4.38 4.64 5.31
CA GLY A 54 -3.02 5.00 4.91
C GLY A 54 -2.84 4.93 3.40
N ARG A 55 -1.86 5.69 2.90
CA ARG A 55 -1.34 5.59 1.54
C ARG A 55 0.18 5.75 1.59
N PHE A 56 0.92 4.92 0.87
CA PHE A 56 2.36 5.07 0.79
C PHE A 56 2.89 4.64 -0.57
N THR A 57 3.97 5.27 -1.01
CA THR A 57 4.55 5.04 -2.33
C THR A 57 5.96 4.47 -2.19
N HIS A 58 6.20 3.32 -2.83
CA HIS A 58 7.54 2.76 -3.04
C HIS A 58 8.07 3.11 -4.42
N VAL A 59 9.33 3.54 -4.48
CA VAL A 59 10.12 3.63 -5.71
C VAL A 59 11.23 2.60 -5.67
N TYR A 60 11.34 1.80 -6.73
CA TYR A 60 12.36 0.77 -6.87
C TYR A 60 13.60 1.36 -7.51
N VAL A 61 14.74 1.21 -6.85
CA VAL A 61 16.03 1.74 -7.31
C VAL A 61 17.12 0.68 -7.31
N ALA A 62 18.11 0.87 -8.18
CA ALA A 62 19.37 0.12 -8.13
C ALA A 62 20.14 0.52 -6.87
N ARG A 63 20.52 -0.46 -6.03
CA ARG A 63 21.17 -0.19 -4.74
C ARG A 63 22.48 0.60 -4.87
N ALA A 64 23.25 0.34 -5.92
CA ALA A 64 24.55 0.99 -6.13
C ALA A 64 24.45 2.45 -6.60
N THR A 65 23.40 2.81 -7.34
CA THR A 65 23.31 4.11 -8.03
C THR A 65 22.13 4.96 -7.58
N GLN A 66 21.21 4.38 -6.80
CA GLN A 66 19.93 4.98 -6.40
C GLN A 66 19.07 5.47 -7.57
N ARG A 67 19.36 5.02 -8.80
CA ARG A 67 18.56 5.35 -9.97
C ARG A 67 17.32 4.45 -10.04
N PRO A 68 16.16 4.98 -10.47
CA PRO A 68 14.96 4.17 -10.67
C PRO A 68 15.22 3.00 -11.62
N VAL A 69 14.69 1.83 -11.25
CA VAL A 69 14.69 0.64 -12.09
C VAL A 69 13.28 0.04 -12.14
N PRO A 70 12.95 -0.73 -13.20
CA PRO A 70 11.66 -1.40 -13.26
C PRO A 70 11.40 -2.27 -12.03
N ILE A 71 10.13 -2.34 -11.63
CA ILE A 71 9.67 -3.28 -10.61
C ILE A 71 9.98 -4.71 -11.12
N PRO A 72 10.61 -5.58 -10.30
CA PRO A 72 10.88 -6.97 -10.68
C PRO A 72 9.61 -7.67 -11.15
N ALA A 73 9.71 -8.49 -12.21
CA ALA A 73 8.56 -9.09 -12.89
C ALA A 73 7.65 -9.89 -11.94
N ASP A 74 8.23 -10.74 -11.09
CA ASP A 74 7.46 -11.57 -10.14
C ASP A 74 6.67 -10.72 -9.14
N LEU A 75 7.29 -9.63 -8.67
CA LEU A 75 6.64 -8.69 -7.76
C LEU A 75 5.55 -7.90 -8.48
N ARG A 76 5.81 -7.45 -9.71
CA ARG A 76 4.81 -6.77 -10.53
C ARG A 76 3.58 -7.66 -10.72
N ALA A 77 3.77 -8.93 -11.09
CA ALA A 77 2.68 -9.88 -11.27
C ALA A 77 1.85 -10.08 -9.98
N ALA A 78 2.51 -10.18 -8.82
CA ALA A 78 1.82 -10.25 -7.54
C ALA A 78 1.02 -8.96 -7.22
N LEU A 79 1.60 -7.79 -7.52
CA LEU A 79 0.96 -6.49 -7.31
C LEU A 79 -0.22 -6.25 -8.26
N GLU A 80 -0.16 -6.75 -9.49
CA GLU A 80 -1.28 -6.69 -10.45
C GLU A 80 -2.52 -7.39 -9.89
N GLY A 81 -2.36 -8.51 -9.19
CA GLY A 81 -3.46 -9.18 -8.48
C GLY A 81 -4.07 -8.39 -7.31
N LEU A 82 -3.40 -7.33 -6.85
CA LEU A 82 -3.87 -6.42 -5.80
C LEU A 82 -4.34 -5.06 -6.35
N THR A 83 -4.26 -4.86 -7.67
CA THR A 83 -4.86 -3.68 -8.31
C THR A 83 -6.37 -3.86 -8.33
N SER A 84 -7.11 -2.89 -7.80
CA SER A 84 -8.55 -2.87 -8.01
C SER A 84 -8.80 -2.42 -9.46
N SER A 85 -9.29 -3.31 -10.32
CA SER A 85 -10.08 -2.85 -11.47
C SER A 85 -11.25 -2.07 -10.89
N GLY A 86 -11.38 -0.78 -11.22
CA GLY A 86 -12.39 0.11 -10.62
C GLY A 86 -13.74 -0.58 -10.46
N GLY A 87 -14.08 -0.92 -9.21
CA GLY A 87 -15.39 -1.38 -8.80
C GLY A 87 -16.07 -0.22 -8.10
N SER A 88 -17.18 0.21 -8.68
CA SER A 88 -18.06 1.29 -8.24
C SER A 88 -18.23 1.39 -6.72
N GLY A 89 -18.17 2.63 -6.24
CA GLY A 89 -18.78 3.11 -5.00
C GLY A 89 -19.18 4.56 -5.24
#